data_AF-A0AAW0G8V3-F1
#
_entry.id   AF-A0AAW0G8V3-F1
#
_cell.length_a   1.000
_cell.length_b   1.000
_cell.length_c   1.000
_cell.angle_alpha   90.00
_cell.angle_beta   90.00
_cell.angle_gamma   90.00
#
_symmetry.space_group_name_H-M   'P 1'
#
loop_
_entity.id
_entity.type
_entity.pdbx_description
1 polymer ?
#
loop_
_entity_poly.entity_id
_entity_poly.type
_entity_poly.pdbx_seq_one_letter_code
_entity_poly.pdbx_strand_id
1 'polypeptide(L)'
;MDDLYITILDPSQTLSEELDRAFKKHLPETVQGRFMVAQTTLEHLKEPYNHFDCIVSPANSYGRLDGGFDWFISEALAPPGSLEVPTQLAQATLYQKWKGYAPPGTCTLVSLLGSVCEKNKHDCAYIALCPTMRTPGSVSWNKEIVYNCVWSLLTALTNHNALVDEQQKSGSTGERRIRTVVMTGLATGVGAVSPIKFCQQMVLAIRDFVQASADPKKWSTLEWEDILKIAADTQKTHDL
;
A
#
# COMPACT_ATOMS: atom_id res chain seq x y z
N MET A 1 7.75 -6.14 -10.76
CA MET A 1 7.55 -4.73 -10.34
C MET A 1 7.82 -3.75 -11.49
N ASP A 2 8.00 -4.21 -12.74
CA ASP A 2 8.78 -3.42 -13.71
C ASP A 2 8.18 -2.14 -14.26
N ASP A 3 6.89 -1.88 -13.99
CA ASP A 3 6.21 -0.64 -14.37
C ASP A 3 5.35 -0.06 -13.23
N LEU A 4 5.69 -0.36 -11.97
CA LEU A 4 4.96 0.16 -10.82
C LEU A 4 5.67 1.39 -10.24
N TYR A 5 4.96 2.49 -10.12
CA TYR A 5 5.40 3.74 -9.52
C TYR A 5 4.56 4.03 -8.28
N ILE A 6 5.23 4.32 -7.15
CA ILE A 6 4.57 4.57 -5.87
C ILE A 6 4.92 5.99 -5.40
N THR A 7 3.89 6.81 -5.21
CA THR A 7 4.00 8.15 -4.64
C THR A 7 3.53 8.14 -3.19
N ILE A 8 4.42 8.52 -2.27
CA ILE A 8 4.15 8.65 -0.84
C ILE A 8 3.79 10.10 -0.55
N LEU A 9 2.58 10.31 -0.01
CA LEU A 9 2.08 11.60 0.43
C LEU A 9 2.33 11.78 1.92
N ASP A 10 3.04 12.84 2.27
CA ASP A 10 3.14 13.30 3.65
C ASP A 10 3.39 14.81 3.69
N PRO A 11 2.62 15.61 4.46
CA PRO A 11 2.86 17.05 4.54
C PRO A 11 4.14 17.42 5.31
N SER A 12 4.71 16.49 6.09
CA SER A 12 5.91 16.68 6.89
C SER A 12 7.18 16.52 6.05
N GLN A 13 8.06 17.51 6.18
CA GLN A 13 9.42 17.43 5.65
C GLN A 13 10.21 16.30 6.32
N THR A 14 9.96 16.01 7.60
CA THR A 14 10.69 14.98 8.36
C THR A 14 10.52 13.60 7.73
N LEU A 15 9.29 13.19 7.42
CA LEU A 15 9.07 11.86 6.83
C LEU A 15 9.74 11.76 5.46
N SER A 16 9.67 12.85 4.68
CA SER A 16 10.28 12.92 3.35
C SER A 16 11.79 12.71 3.41
N GLU A 17 12.47 13.40 4.31
CA GLU A 17 13.92 13.26 4.50
C GLU A 17 14.34 11.87 5.02
N GLU A 18 13.56 11.30 5.95
CA GLU A 18 13.84 9.95 6.47
C GLU A 18 13.65 8.88 5.41
N LEU A 19 12.64 9.02 4.55
CA LEU A 19 12.39 8.09 3.47
C LEU A 19 13.49 8.14 2.41
N ASP A 20 13.93 9.35 2.03
CA ASP A 20 15.08 9.55 1.14
C ASP A 20 16.36 8.91 1.70
N ARG A 21 16.63 9.08 3.01
CA ARG A 21 17.78 8.44 3.67
C ARG A 21 17.64 6.92 3.67
N ALA A 22 16.46 6.37 3.95
CA ALA A 22 16.21 4.94 3.93
C ALA A 22 16.40 4.36 2.52
N PHE A 23 15.87 5.02 1.47
CA PHE A 23 16.03 4.60 0.08
C PHE A 23 17.49 4.55 -0.34
N LYS A 24 18.25 5.62 -0.09
CA LYS A 24 19.69 5.68 -0.41
C LYS A 24 20.50 4.61 0.31
N LYS A 25 20.10 4.25 1.53
CA LYS A 25 20.80 3.26 2.35
C LYS A 25 20.56 1.82 1.88
N HIS A 26 19.34 1.50 1.47
CA HIS A 26 18.90 0.10 1.36
C HIS A 26 18.51 -0.33 -0.06
N LEU A 27 18.21 0.59 -0.98
CA LEU A 27 17.79 0.25 -2.35
C LEU A 27 18.84 0.63 -3.40
N PRO A 28 19.03 -0.21 -4.43
CA PRO A 28 19.76 0.17 -5.63
C PRO A 28 19.10 1.36 -6.35
N GLU A 29 19.90 2.23 -6.99
CA GLU A 29 19.41 3.41 -7.73
C GLU A 29 18.37 3.05 -8.82
N THR A 30 18.50 1.87 -9.44
CA THR A 30 17.57 1.36 -10.46
C THR A 30 16.14 1.14 -9.92
N VAL A 31 16.00 0.94 -8.61
CA VAL A 31 14.71 0.77 -7.94
C VAL A 31 14.21 2.11 -7.38
N GLN A 32 15.12 2.97 -6.91
CA GLN A 32 14.76 4.25 -6.27
C GLN A 32 13.89 5.13 -7.18
N GLY A 33 14.17 5.18 -8.49
CA GLY A 33 13.40 5.99 -9.45
C GLY A 33 11.91 5.60 -9.60
N ARG A 34 11.48 4.48 -9.00
CA ARG A 34 10.08 4.03 -8.96
C ARG A 34 9.31 4.60 -7.76
N PHE A 35 9.99 5.23 -6.82
CA PHE A 35 9.41 5.77 -5.61
C PHE A 35 9.58 7.28 -5.57
N MET A 36 8.53 7.96 -5.14
CA MET A 36 8.53 9.40 -5.03
C MET A 36 7.91 9.84 -3.72
N VAL A 37 8.47 10.89 -3.13
CA VAL A 37 7.83 11.56 -2.01
C VAL A 37 7.27 12.90 -2.48
N ALA A 38 5.98 13.11 -2.22
CA ALA A 38 5.31 14.38 -2.47
C ALA A 38 4.92 15.00 -1.13
N GLN A 39 5.51 16.16 -0.84
CA GLN A 39 5.22 16.88 0.40
C GLN A 39 3.86 17.61 0.30
N THR A 40 2.77 16.85 0.34
CA THR A 40 1.41 17.35 0.11
C THR A 40 0.37 16.46 0.81
N THR A 41 -0.90 16.86 0.77
CA THR A 41 -2.05 16.03 1.14
C THR A 41 -2.79 15.56 -0.10
N LEU A 42 -3.64 14.54 0.04
CA LEU A 42 -4.45 14.02 -1.07
C LEU A 42 -5.35 15.10 -1.69
N GLU A 43 -5.90 16.00 -0.88
CA GLU A 43 -6.76 17.10 -1.34
C GLU A 43 -6.02 18.11 -2.21
N HIS A 44 -4.72 18.29 -1.98
CA HIS A 44 -3.87 19.26 -2.67
C HIS A 44 -2.97 18.61 -3.73
N LEU A 45 -3.28 17.38 -4.14
CA LEU A 45 -2.54 16.66 -5.17
C LEU A 45 -2.72 17.37 -6.52
N LYS A 46 -1.61 17.69 -7.19
CA LYS A 46 -1.56 18.40 -8.48
C LYS A 46 -0.93 17.51 -9.55
N GLU A 47 -1.09 17.88 -10.80
CA GLU A 47 -0.36 17.30 -11.93
C GLU A 47 1.15 17.24 -11.64
N PRO A 48 1.84 16.13 -11.99
CA PRO A 48 1.33 14.94 -12.67
C PRO A 48 0.77 13.84 -11.73
N TYR A 49 0.59 14.12 -10.43
CA TYR A 49 0.26 13.11 -9.41
C TYR A 49 -1.24 13.00 -9.10
N ASN A 50 -2.05 13.94 -9.56
CA ASN A 50 -3.50 13.97 -9.36
C ASN A 50 -4.26 12.88 -10.13
N HIS A 51 -3.59 12.09 -10.97
CA HIS A 51 -4.12 10.89 -11.60
C HIS A 51 -3.31 9.66 -11.17
N PHE A 52 -4.00 8.62 -10.71
CA PHE A 52 -3.36 7.38 -10.28
C PHE A 52 -4.31 6.19 -10.42
N ASP A 53 -3.78 5.00 -10.69
CA ASP A 53 -4.59 3.79 -10.87
C ASP A 53 -5.12 3.24 -9.53
N CYS A 54 -4.35 3.39 -8.45
CA CYS A 54 -4.66 2.83 -7.15
C CYS A 54 -4.27 3.75 -5.98
N ILE A 55 -5.09 3.77 -4.93
CA ILE A 55 -4.77 4.42 -3.65
C ILE A 55 -4.73 3.42 -2.50
N VAL A 56 -3.73 3.52 -1.64
CA VAL A 56 -3.56 2.69 -0.46
C VAL A 56 -4.32 3.30 0.72
N SER A 57 -5.18 2.49 1.32
CA SER A 57 -5.89 2.82 2.55
C SER A 57 -5.20 2.11 3.74
N PRO A 58 -4.62 2.85 4.71
CA PRO A 58 -4.06 2.29 5.95
C PRO A 58 -5.15 1.88 6.96
N ALA A 59 -6.20 1.20 6.47
CA ALA A 59 -7.46 0.92 7.14
C ALA A 59 -7.35 0.19 8.50
N ASN A 60 -8.50 0.02 9.14
CA ASN A 60 -8.72 -1.04 10.11
C ASN A 60 -9.17 -2.35 9.43
N SER A 61 -9.13 -3.47 10.15
CA SER A 61 -9.51 -4.80 9.66
C SER A 61 -10.93 -4.95 9.13
N TYR A 62 -11.82 -3.98 9.41
CA TYR A 62 -13.22 -3.98 8.98
C TYR A 62 -13.49 -3.03 7.81
N GLY A 63 -12.46 -2.44 7.20
CA GLY A 63 -12.59 -1.65 5.97
C GLY A 63 -13.40 -0.36 6.13
N ARG A 64 -13.50 0.18 7.35
CA ARG A 64 -14.17 1.46 7.61
C ARG A 64 -13.25 2.61 7.18
N LEU A 65 -13.73 3.48 6.29
CA LEU A 65 -12.96 4.57 5.67
C LEU A 65 -13.46 5.96 6.09
N ASP A 66 -13.46 6.26 7.39
CA ASP A 66 -14.07 7.50 7.93
C ASP A 66 -13.18 8.28 8.91
N GLY A 67 -11.88 7.97 8.97
CA GLY A 67 -10.94 8.67 9.85
C GLY A 67 -9.55 8.81 9.26
N GLY A 68 -8.79 9.80 9.74
CA GLY A 68 -7.43 10.05 9.30
C GLY A 68 -7.33 10.18 7.77
N PHE A 69 -6.37 9.48 7.16
CA PHE A 69 -6.21 9.48 5.70
C PHE A 69 -7.42 8.86 4.98
N ASP A 70 -8.09 7.87 5.58
CA ASP A 70 -9.22 7.19 4.95
C ASP A 70 -10.44 8.09 4.75
N TRP A 71 -10.61 9.12 5.60
CA TRP A 71 -11.62 10.16 5.38
C TRP A 71 -11.41 10.85 4.02
N PHE A 72 -10.18 11.25 3.72
CA PHE A 72 -9.84 11.93 2.47
C PHE A 72 -9.94 11.00 1.26
N ILE A 73 -9.69 9.69 1.43
CA ILE A 73 -9.98 8.70 0.38
C ILE A 73 -11.47 8.71 0.07
N SER A 74 -12.33 8.66 1.10
CA SER A 74 -13.77 8.69 0.91
C SER A 74 -14.23 9.97 0.22
N GLU A 75 -13.74 11.14 0.64
CA GLU A 75 -14.05 12.41 -0.04
C GLU A 75 -13.54 12.49 -1.48
N ALA A 76 -12.39 11.87 -1.78
CA ALA A 76 -11.79 11.90 -3.11
C ALA A 76 -12.50 10.98 -4.12
N LEU A 77 -13.08 9.87 -3.64
CA LEU A 77 -13.60 8.80 -4.50
C LEU A 77 -15.13 8.70 -4.52
N ALA A 78 -15.82 9.17 -3.47
CA ALA A 78 -17.26 9.07 -3.39
C ALA A 78 -17.98 10.02 -4.37
N PRO A 79 -19.14 9.61 -4.91
CA PRO A 79 -20.07 10.55 -5.53
C PRO A 79 -20.51 11.64 -4.54
N PRO A 80 -20.90 12.84 -5.02
CA PRO A 80 -21.42 13.89 -4.16
C PRO A 80 -22.59 13.42 -3.29
N GLY A 81 -22.45 13.57 -1.97
CA GLY A 81 -23.49 13.18 -1.00
C GLY A 81 -23.53 11.70 -0.61
N SER A 82 -22.50 10.90 -0.96
CA SER A 82 -22.47 9.46 -0.67
C SER A 82 -21.11 8.98 -0.13
N LEU A 83 -20.58 9.70 0.88
CA LEU A 83 -19.24 9.45 1.47
C LEU A 83 -19.06 8.03 2.04
N GLU A 84 -20.14 7.35 2.37
CA GLU A 84 -20.14 5.99 2.89
C GLU A 84 -19.89 4.92 1.83
N VAL A 85 -20.06 5.23 0.54
CA VAL A 85 -19.99 4.23 -0.54
C VAL A 85 -18.62 3.54 -0.64
N PRO A 86 -17.47 4.25 -0.58
CA PRO A 86 -16.16 3.58 -0.54
C PRO A 86 -16.03 2.57 0.60
N THR A 87 -16.58 2.88 1.78
CA THR A 87 -16.63 1.91 2.90
C THR A 87 -17.50 0.70 2.56
N GLN A 88 -18.67 0.90 1.95
CA GLN A 88 -19.57 -0.22 1.59
C GLN A 88 -18.91 -1.15 0.56
N LEU A 89 -18.24 -0.60 -0.45
CA LEU A 89 -17.46 -1.36 -1.43
C LEU A 89 -16.34 -2.15 -0.75
N ALA A 90 -15.56 -1.48 0.10
CA ALA A 90 -14.50 -2.12 0.88
C ALA A 90 -15.04 -3.29 1.71
N GLN A 91 -16.12 -3.08 2.46
CA GLN A 91 -16.73 -4.10 3.32
C GLN A 91 -17.33 -5.26 2.54
N ALA A 92 -17.96 -5.00 1.39
CA ALA A 92 -18.46 -6.05 0.51
C ALA A 92 -17.32 -6.94 -0.03
N THR A 93 -16.21 -6.33 -0.49
CA THR A 93 -15.02 -7.07 -0.91
C THR A 93 -14.41 -7.86 0.24
N LEU A 94 -14.29 -7.27 1.43
CA LEU A 94 -13.80 -7.96 2.63
C LEU A 94 -14.71 -9.11 3.04
N TYR A 95 -16.03 -9.01 2.87
CA TYR A 95 -16.95 -10.10 3.14
C TYR A 95 -16.73 -11.27 2.17
N GLN A 96 -16.59 -10.99 0.88
CA GLN A 96 -16.36 -12.03 -0.13
C GLN A 96 -15.05 -12.76 0.10
N LYS A 97 -13.96 -12.03 0.35
CA LYS A 97 -12.61 -12.60 0.47
C LYS A 97 -12.29 -13.15 1.87
N TRP A 98 -12.75 -12.46 2.91
CA TRP A 98 -12.32 -12.72 4.30
C TRP A 98 -13.47 -12.89 5.29
N LYS A 99 -14.72 -12.99 4.82
CA LYS A 99 -15.91 -13.01 5.68
C LYS A 99 -16.00 -11.81 6.63
N GLY A 100 -15.47 -10.67 6.19
CA GLY A 100 -15.65 -9.36 6.83
C GLY A 100 -14.50 -8.91 7.74
N TYR A 101 -13.43 -9.70 7.86
CA TYR A 101 -12.26 -9.37 8.69
C TYR A 101 -10.95 -9.63 7.94
N ALA A 102 -10.26 -8.57 7.51
CA ALA A 102 -8.90 -8.70 6.99
C ALA A 102 -7.86 -8.59 8.13
N PRO A 103 -7.03 -9.62 8.37
CA PRO A 103 -5.99 -9.54 9.40
C PRO A 103 -5.03 -8.37 9.16
N PRO A 104 -4.57 -7.67 10.22
CA PRO A 104 -3.55 -6.64 10.07
C PRO A 104 -2.28 -7.17 9.40
N GLY A 105 -1.67 -6.37 8.53
CA GLY A 105 -0.49 -6.78 7.74
C GLY A 105 -0.82 -7.41 6.38
N THR A 106 -2.10 -7.54 6.03
CA THR A 106 -2.52 -8.04 4.71
C THR A 106 -2.84 -6.89 3.74
N CYS A 107 -3.06 -7.21 2.46
CA CYS A 107 -3.58 -6.30 1.46
C CYS A 107 -4.76 -6.92 0.70
N THR A 108 -5.81 -6.13 0.47
CA THR A 108 -6.96 -6.50 -0.37
C THR A 108 -7.29 -5.37 -1.33
N LEU A 109 -7.27 -5.69 -2.63
CA LEU A 109 -7.70 -4.78 -3.68
C LEU A 109 -9.22 -4.75 -3.77
N VAL A 110 -9.77 -3.54 -3.79
CA VAL A 110 -11.18 -3.23 -4.03
C VAL A 110 -11.26 -2.57 -5.40
N SER A 111 -11.96 -3.20 -6.34
CA SER A 111 -12.19 -2.62 -7.66
C SER A 111 -13.30 -1.57 -7.58
N LEU A 112 -13.05 -0.40 -8.15
CA LEU A 112 -14.05 0.67 -8.35
C LEU A 112 -14.69 0.59 -9.73
N LEU A 113 -14.16 -0.25 -10.63
CA LEU A 113 -14.68 -0.44 -11.98
C LEU A 113 -16.11 -0.98 -11.96
N GLY A 114 -17.00 -0.40 -12.75
CA GLY A 114 -18.42 -0.75 -12.76
C GLY A 114 -19.19 -0.32 -11.51
N SER A 115 -18.54 0.34 -10.55
CA SER A 115 -19.20 0.92 -9.37
C SER A 115 -19.57 2.38 -9.59
N VAL A 116 -20.38 2.92 -8.68
CA VAL A 116 -20.70 4.37 -8.70
C VAL A 116 -19.48 5.26 -8.42
N CYS A 117 -18.38 4.70 -7.88
CA CYS A 117 -17.10 5.39 -7.65
C CYS A 117 -16.16 5.37 -8.87
N GLU A 118 -16.50 4.71 -9.97
CA GLU A 118 -15.60 4.57 -11.14
C GLU A 118 -15.19 5.93 -11.72
N LYS A 119 -16.15 6.87 -11.82
CA LYS A 119 -15.93 8.20 -12.41
C LYS A 119 -15.52 9.22 -11.34
N ASN A 120 -14.50 8.90 -10.55
CA ASN A 120 -13.92 9.83 -9.57
C ASN A 120 -12.93 10.81 -10.22
N LYS A 121 -12.60 11.89 -9.50
CA LYS A 121 -11.76 12.99 -10.02
C LYS A 121 -10.31 12.60 -10.33
N HIS A 122 -9.84 11.45 -9.86
CA HIS A 122 -8.46 10.98 -10.01
C HIS A 122 -8.29 9.89 -11.09
N ASP A 123 -9.37 9.45 -11.74
CA ASP A 123 -9.40 8.23 -12.58
C ASP A 123 -8.88 6.98 -11.84
N CYS A 124 -9.07 6.97 -10.50
CA CYS A 124 -8.63 5.86 -9.67
C CYS A 124 -9.54 4.65 -9.87
N ALA A 125 -8.96 3.51 -10.21
CA ALA A 125 -9.69 2.27 -10.43
C ALA A 125 -9.71 1.35 -9.21
N TYR A 126 -8.78 1.51 -8.26
CA TYR A 126 -8.60 0.57 -7.14
C TYR A 126 -8.29 1.22 -5.80
N ILE A 127 -8.85 0.65 -4.73
CA ILE A 127 -8.39 0.90 -3.35
C ILE A 127 -7.63 -0.33 -2.87
N ALA A 128 -6.39 -0.15 -2.42
CA ALA A 128 -5.62 -1.20 -1.75
C ALA A 128 -5.79 -1.07 -0.22
N LEU A 129 -6.68 -1.88 0.35
CA LEU A 129 -6.90 -1.95 1.79
C LEU A 129 -5.72 -2.64 2.46
N CYS A 130 -4.91 -1.89 3.20
CA CYS A 130 -3.80 -2.38 4.01
C CYS A 130 -4.14 -2.21 5.50
N PRO A 131 -4.94 -3.10 6.11
CA PRO A 131 -5.28 -2.98 7.51
C PRO A 131 -4.02 -2.96 8.38
N THR A 132 -3.83 -1.87 9.12
CA THR A 132 -2.72 -1.74 10.05
C THR A 132 -3.11 -2.17 11.47
N MET A 133 -4.41 -2.18 11.76
CA MET A 133 -4.96 -2.45 13.08
C MET A 133 -6.33 -3.12 12.98
N ARG A 134 -6.76 -3.82 14.05
CA ARG A 134 -8.11 -4.41 14.09
C ARG A 134 -9.20 -3.35 14.20
N THR A 135 -9.03 -2.47 15.18
CA THR A 135 -9.84 -1.27 15.43
C THR A 135 -8.87 -0.10 15.67
N PRO A 136 -9.31 1.14 15.48
CA PRO A 136 -8.48 2.32 15.76
C PRO A 136 -7.77 2.23 17.13
N GLY A 137 -6.44 2.25 17.12
CA GLY A 137 -5.61 2.21 18.31
C GLY A 137 -4.13 2.02 17.99
N SER A 138 -3.29 2.17 19.04
CA SER A 138 -1.85 1.97 18.92
C SER A 138 -1.51 0.52 18.53
N VAL A 139 -0.55 0.37 17.63
CA VAL A 139 -0.04 -0.91 17.14
C VAL A 139 1.43 -1.13 17.50
N SER A 140 1.93 -0.43 18.52
CA SER A 140 3.32 -0.55 18.98
C SER A 140 3.72 -1.97 19.39
N TRP A 141 2.74 -2.80 19.76
CA TRP A 141 2.92 -4.23 20.04
C TRP A 141 3.27 -5.04 18.78
N ASN A 142 2.79 -4.61 17.61
CA ASN A 142 3.10 -5.25 16.34
C ASN A 142 4.38 -4.62 15.77
N LYS A 143 5.51 -5.27 16.03
CA LYS A 143 6.82 -4.73 15.72
C LYS A 143 7.11 -4.58 14.23
N GLU A 144 6.36 -5.23 13.34
CA GLU A 144 6.66 -5.34 11.90
C GLU A 144 5.43 -5.07 11.02
N ILE A 145 4.43 -4.36 11.54
CA ILE A 145 3.16 -4.11 10.82
C ILE A 145 3.39 -3.42 9.47
N VAL A 146 4.31 -2.46 9.39
CA VAL A 146 4.60 -1.72 8.16
C VAL A 146 5.24 -2.65 7.14
N TYR A 147 6.26 -3.42 7.55
CA TYR A 147 6.91 -4.39 6.68
C TYR A 147 5.90 -5.35 6.05
N ASN A 148 5.02 -5.93 6.88
CA ASN A 148 4.01 -6.89 6.44
C ASN A 148 2.99 -6.27 5.48
N CYS A 149 2.46 -5.08 5.79
CA CYS A 149 1.54 -4.38 4.91
C CYS A 149 2.17 -4.06 3.55
N VAL A 150 3.40 -3.54 3.52
CA VAL A 150 4.09 -3.19 2.27
C VAL A 150 4.39 -4.45 1.44
N TRP A 151 4.87 -5.52 2.06
CA TRP A 151 5.08 -6.79 1.39
C TRP A 151 3.78 -7.34 0.78
N SER A 152 2.69 -7.32 1.56
CA SER A 152 1.38 -7.80 1.10
C SER A 152 0.81 -6.93 -0.02
N LEU A 153 1.00 -5.61 0.05
CA LEU A 153 0.63 -4.66 -0.99
C LEU A 153 1.35 -4.99 -2.32
N LEU A 154 2.67 -5.08 -2.30
CA LEU A 154 3.47 -5.39 -3.50
C LEU A 154 3.10 -6.74 -4.11
N THR A 155 2.82 -7.74 -3.26
CA THR A 155 2.33 -9.06 -3.69
C THR A 155 0.96 -8.94 -4.37
N ALA A 156 0.02 -8.22 -3.77
CA ALA A 156 -1.33 -8.06 -4.32
C ALA A 156 -1.32 -7.33 -5.67
N LEU A 157 -0.53 -6.26 -5.79
CA LEU A 157 -0.37 -5.49 -7.03
C LEU A 157 0.27 -6.34 -8.14
N THR A 158 1.32 -7.10 -7.82
CA THR A 158 2.02 -7.95 -8.78
C THR A 158 1.10 -9.06 -9.30
N ASN A 159 0.38 -9.74 -8.40
CA ASN A 159 -0.55 -10.80 -8.77
C ASN A 159 -1.73 -10.27 -9.59
N HIS A 160 -2.28 -9.11 -9.21
CA HIS A 160 -3.35 -8.45 -9.99
C HIS A 160 -2.91 -8.16 -11.41
N ASN A 161 -1.74 -7.52 -11.58
CA ASN A 161 -1.25 -7.18 -12.91
C ASN A 161 -0.97 -8.42 -13.77
N ALA A 162 -0.44 -9.50 -13.19
CA ALA A 162 -0.24 -10.76 -13.90
C ALA A 162 -1.57 -11.35 -14.38
N LEU A 163 -2.60 -11.36 -13.53
CA LEU A 163 -3.94 -11.84 -13.88
C LEU A 163 -4.57 -10.99 -14.99
N VAL A 164 -4.44 -9.66 -14.93
CA VAL A 164 -4.92 -8.76 -15.98
C VAL A 164 -4.22 -9.05 -17.31
N ASP A 165 -2.90 -9.23 -17.30
CA ASP A 165 -2.14 -9.56 -18.51
C ASP A 165 -2.60 -10.89 -19.14
N GLU A 166 -2.94 -11.89 -18.32
CA GLU A 166 -3.51 -13.17 -18.77
C GLU A 166 -4.92 -13.03 -19.34
N GLN A 167 -5.77 -12.24 -18.69
CA GLN A 167 -7.13 -11.95 -19.16
C GLN A 167 -7.13 -11.22 -20.51
N GLN A 168 -6.24 -10.24 -20.66
CA GLN A 168 -6.09 -9.52 -21.93
C GLN A 168 -5.64 -10.44 -23.07
N LYS A 169 -4.74 -11.38 -22.81
CA LYS A 169 -4.33 -12.39 -23.80
C LYS A 169 -5.47 -13.34 -24.19
N SER A 170 -6.41 -13.60 -23.29
CA SER A 170 -7.58 -14.45 -23.55
C SER A 170 -8.80 -13.68 -24.08
N GLY A 171 -8.68 -12.36 -24.32
CA GLY A 171 -9.74 -11.53 -24.88
C GLY A 171 -10.79 -11.05 -23.88
N SER A 172 -10.58 -11.28 -22.57
CA SER A 172 -11.44 -10.74 -21.51
C SER A 172 -11.02 -9.31 -21.17
N THR A 173 -11.98 -8.38 -21.16
CA THR A 173 -11.74 -6.96 -20.86
C THR A 173 -12.67 -6.50 -19.73
N GLY A 174 -12.15 -6.47 -18.50
CA GLY A 174 -12.92 -6.02 -17.33
C GLY A 174 -12.07 -5.32 -16.28
N GLU A 175 -10.83 -5.78 -16.08
CA GLU A 175 -9.88 -5.22 -15.12
C GLU A 175 -8.78 -4.42 -15.83
N ARG A 176 -8.21 -3.44 -15.13
CA ARG A 176 -7.12 -2.57 -15.61
C ARG A 176 -5.83 -2.88 -14.84
N ARG A 177 -4.70 -2.78 -15.54
CA ARG A 177 -3.36 -2.92 -14.92
C ARG A 177 -3.09 -1.70 -14.05
N ILE A 178 -2.52 -1.90 -12.86
CA ILE A 178 -2.11 -0.85 -11.92
C ILE A 178 -0.65 -0.51 -12.17
N ARG A 179 -0.36 0.74 -12.55
CA ARG A 179 0.99 1.28 -12.76
C ARG A 179 1.32 2.38 -11.79
N THR A 180 0.37 3.22 -11.40
CA THR A 180 0.59 4.33 -10.46
C THR A 180 -0.19 4.11 -9.17
N VAL A 181 0.51 4.21 -8.05
CA VAL A 181 -0.06 4.00 -6.71
C VAL A 181 0.24 5.20 -5.84
N VAL A 182 -0.76 5.68 -5.11
CA VAL A 182 -0.59 6.73 -4.10
C VAL A 182 -0.80 6.11 -2.72
N MET A 183 0.06 6.45 -1.76
CA MET A 183 -0.06 6.00 -0.38
C MET A 183 0.38 7.07 0.62
N THR A 184 0.19 6.81 1.90
CA THR A 184 0.71 7.63 3.00
C THR A 184 1.47 6.76 4.01
N GLY A 185 2.01 7.38 5.06
CA GLY A 185 2.62 6.68 6.18
C GLY A 185 1.69 5.64 6.80
N LEU A 186 2.06 4.36 6.74
CA LEU A 186 1.27 3.29 7.32
C LEU A 186 1.42 3.29 8.85
N ALA A 187 0.29 3.36 9.55
CA ALA A 187 0.20 3.37 11.02
C ALA A 187 0.90 4.55 11.73
N THR A 188 1.30 5.61 11.01
CA THR A 188 2.01 6.77 11.59
C THR A 188 1.11 7.75 12.34
N GLY A 189 -0.21 7.70 12.10
CA GLY A 189 -1.22 8.44 12.86
C GLY A 189 -1.68 7.68 14.11
N VAL A 190 -2.93 7.23 14.12
CA VAL A 190 -3.56 6.50 15.24
C VAL A 190 -2.75 5.27 15.70
N GLY A 191 -2.04 4.63 14.77
CA GLY A 191 -1.23 3.44 15.04
C GLY A 191 0.03 3.71 15.88
N ALA A 192 0.45 4.98 16.01
CA ALA A 192 1.63 5.41 16.76
C ALA A 192 2.95 4.74 16.33
N VAL A 193 3.08 4.35 15.07
CA VAL A 193 4.38 3.97 14.48
C VAL A 193 5.18 5.25 14.19
N SER A 194 6.43 5.30 14.61
CA SER A 194 7.27 6.48 14.34
C SER A 194 7.53 6.64 12.83
N PRO A 195 7.68 7.87 12.31
CA PRO A 195 8.02 8.10 10.91
C PRO A 195 9.31 7.35 10.48
N ILE A 196 10.30 7.30 11.36
CA ILE A 196 11.57 6.62 11.11
C ILE A 196 11.34 5.11 10.96
N LYS A 197 10.58 4.50 11.87
CA LYS A 197 10.24 3.07 11.79
C LYS A 197 9.46 2.74 10.53
N PHE A 198 8.46 3.56 10.17
CA PHE A 198 7.73 3.43 8.92
C PHE A 198 8.68 3.44 7.71
N CYS A 199 9.55 4.45 7.61
CA CYS A 199 10.47 4.57 6.48
C CYS A 199 11.41 3.36 6.39
N GLN A 200 12.06 2.98 7.50
CA GLN A 200 12.99 1.84 7.50
C GLN A 200 12.28 0.54 7.11
N GLN A 201 11.11 0.23 7.68
CA GLN A 201 10.41 -1.01 7.37
C GLN A 201 9.83 -1.04 5.95
N MET A 202 9.30 0.08 5.47
CA MET A 202 8.82 0.18 4.08
C MET A 202 9.95 -0.14 3.11
N VAL A 203 11.13 0.48 3.29
CA VAL A 203 12.24 0.27 2.38
C VAL A 203 12.81 -1.14 2.47
N LEU A 204 12.91 -1.73 3.67
CA LEU A 204 13.33 -3.12 3.82
C LEU A 204 12.37 -4.09 3.12
N ALA A 205 11.05 -3.91 3.27
CA ALA A 205 10.06 -4.72 2.57
C ALA A 205 10.18 -4.60 1.05
N ILE A 206 10.40 -3.39 0.52
CA ILE A 206 10.63 -3.17 -0.91
C ILE A 206 11.91 -3.90 -1.37
N ARG A 207 13.02 -3.72 -0.64
CA ARG A 207 14.31 -4.35 -0.95
C ARG A 207 14.16 -5.85 -1.08
N ASP A 208 13.58 -6.46 -0.04
CA ASP A 208 13.44 -7.91 0.08
C ASP A 208 12.48 -8.43 -0.99
N PHE A 209 11.40 -7.71 -1.29
CA PHE A 209 10.46 -8.10 -2.35
C PHE A 209 11.09 -8.03 -3.74
N VAL A 210 11.92 -7.01 -4.02
CA VAL A 210 12.67 -6.90 -5.28
C VAL A 210 13.66 -8.06 -5.42
N GLN A 211 14.39 -8.39 -4.35
CA GLN A 211 15.29 -9.54 -4.35
C GLN A 211 14.54 -10.86 -4.59
N ALA A 212 13.38 -11.03 -3.94
CA ALA A 212 12.52 -12.20 -4.14
C ALA A 212 12.03 -12.33 -5.57
N SER A 213 11.68 -11.22 -6.20
CA SER A 213 11.25 -11.17 -7.60
C SER A 213 12.39 -11.49 -8.57
N ALA A 214 13.63 -11.09 -8.23
CA ALA A 214 14.79 -11.27 -9.09
C ALA A 214 15.41 -12.67 -9.01
N ASP A 215 15.30 -13.36 -7.87
CA ASP A 215 15.84 -14.71 -7.68
C ASP A 215 14.77 -15.67 -7.12
N PRO A 216 13.79 -16.06 -7.96
CA PRO A 216 12.71 -16.94 -7.53
C PRO A 216 13.23 -18.32 -7.11
N LYS A 217 14.34 -18.80 -7.70
CA LYS A 217 14.93 -20.10 -7.33
C LYS A 217 15.37 -20.07 -5.87
N LYS A 218 16.15 -19.07 -5.47
CA LYS A 218 16.58 -18.93 -4.07
C LYS A 218 15.40 -18.71 -3.13
N TRP A 219 14.52 -17.76 -3.44
CA TRP A 219 13.44 -17.38 -2.53
C TRP A 219 12.33 -18.42 -2.39
N SER A 220 12.24 -19.38 -3.32
CA SER A 220 11.35 -20.54 -3.20
C SER A 220 11.88 -21.65 -2.29
N THR A 221 13.15 -21.58 -1.85
CA THR A 221 13.83 -22.61 -1.06
C THR A 221 14.77 -21.99 -0.01
N LEU A 222 14.32 -20.99 0.75
CA LEU A 222 15.13 -20.34 1.78
C LEU A 222 15.42 -21.30 2.94
N GLU A 223 16.68 -21.32 3.38
CA GLU A 223 17.10 -22.04 4.59
C GLU A 223 17.09 -21.11 5.81
N TRP A 224 17.18 -21.69 7.02
CA TRP A 224 17.18 -20.91 8.26
C TRP A 224 18.22 -19.79 8.29
N GLU A 225 19.40 -20.01 7.72
CA GLU A 225 20.44 -18.98 7.66
C GLU A 225 19.99 -17.76 6.83
N ASP A 226 19.33 -17.97 5.69
CA ASP A 226 18.80 -16.88 4.88
C ASP A 226 17.67 -16.14 5.61
N ILE A 227 16.75 -16.90 6.22
CA ILE A 227 15.60 -16.36 6.97
C ILE A 227 16.08 -15.47 8.13
N LEU A 228 17.05 -15.95 8.92
CA LEU A 228 17.59 -15.21 10.06
C LEU A 228 18.33 -13.94 9.61
N LYS A 229 19.02 -13.96 8.48
CA LYS A 229 19.67 -12.76 7.91
C LYS A 229 18.65 -11.69 7.50
N ILE A 230 17.58 -12.09 6.81
CA ILE A 230 16.50 -11.17 6.40
C ILE A 230 15.82 -10.60 7.66
N ALA A 231 15.45 -11.45 8.60
CA ALA A 231 14.77 -11.05 9.84
C ALA A 231 15.63 -10.10 10.69
N ALA A 232 16.95 -10.30 10.74
CA ALA A 232 17.85 -9.48 11.55
C ALA A 232 17.83 -7.99 11.13
N ASP A 233 17.59 -7.67 9.86
CA ASP A 233 17.49 -6.28 9.41
C ASP A 233 16.20 -5.61 9.88
N THR A 234 15.06 -6.30 9.78
CA THR A 234 13.78 -5.80 10.29
C THR A 234 13.80 -5.69 11.82
N GLN A 235 14.44 -6.62 12.53
CA GLN A 235 14.60 -6.59 13.99
C GLN A 235 15.31 -5.33 14.50
N LYS A 236 16.29 -4.78 13.76
CA LYS A 236 16.97 -3.51 14.11
C LYS A 236 16.01 -2.31 14.14
N THR A 237 14.81 -2.45 13.58
CA THR A 237 13.80 -1.39 13.53
C THR A 237 12.76 -1.47 14.65
N HIS A 238 12.80 -2.52 15.49
CA HIS A 238 11.72 -2.82 16.44
C HIS A 238 11.51 -1.73 17.50
N ASP A 239 12.58 -1.02 17.86
CA ASP A 239 12.60 0.00 18.92
C ASP A 239 12.78 1.43 18.38
N LEU A 240 12.64 1.61 17.06
CA LEU A 240 12.55 2.92 16.41
C LEU A 240 11.17 3.57 16.61
#